data_AF-A0A7Y9GJN4-F1
#
_entry.id   AF-A0A7Y9GJN4-F1
#
_cell.length_a   1.000
_cell.length_b   1.000
_cell.length_c   1.000
_cell.angle_alpha   90.00
_cell.angle_beta   90.00
_cell.angle_gamma   90.00
#
_symmetry.space_group_name_H-M   'P 1'
#
loop_
_entity.id
_entity.type
_entity.pdbx_description
1 polymer ?
#
loop_
_entity_poly.entity_id
_entity_poly.type
_entity_poly.pdbx_seq_one_letter_code
_entity_poly.pdbx_strand_id
1 'polypeptide(L)'
;MRHRRTRAGSLALAAVLGLSPLAAVPPASADGRVTEVALPVPDVAPVGLAAGPSGTLWYAANAGGIGRVGADGKVTEFKISENSQHQVGVPDAMTAASDGALWFTDMSLSVPRVGRVNPASGAATLFELPTTGDVNFANAQVNGVAPGPDGSVWITGGYSGSIGRVDPSGNVTAYATGLTPYAVTVGPDQAVWFTDTSGRIGRLDPATGQVTPYDTPFTFQGYPGMGDIVPGPDGKVWFTQPGVGRIGSIDPATGEVAEYAPPRPDSDPTGIVARDGKLWFTEAAASNIGSLDPATGEIAEYPLPATLSAPTRIVNGPGGHLWFTEPGRGLIGHFDPADPPSGTSHPAVPASAPGASPNPGARFQNQCAVESLCQTQVTTGGDVKIGTFRQSLPSGAIRITGSLGAPDETGDFVLDPPVVGQQLISPPVDVPGGLIGQLPLIGPILGKSPAAMWDVNRLTISQTLAGKVHAYLTDSGLGVRVPLNVHLNNQLLGTTCTIGPITASLPTTFLAGAPNGDPHLGFVPAAVSLEAPIEVPAARGCGPFGLLDGVINQLMGLPSPASQNSMKLTGVLNLGNGINQSNTPQTLASGPVAARLKQILKSGKTPRKTAKAPTPAPKKATYKVKARR
;
A
#
# COMPACT_ATOMS: atom_id res chain seq x y z
N MET A 1 87.01 -21.69 -3.50
CA MET A 1 86.83 -22.88 -2.64
C MET A 1 85.72 -22.53 -1.65
N ARG A 2 84.59 -23.21 -1.43
CA ARG A 2 84.05 -24.53 -1.79
C ARG A 2 82.50 -24.40 -1.85
N HIS A 3 81.90 -25.03 -2.87
CA HIS A 3 80.63 -25.80 -2.92
C HIS A 3 79.44 -25.45 -1.99
N ARG A 4 78.26 -25.09 -2.55
CA ARG A 4 77.17 -25.92 -3.16
C ARG A 4 76.19 -26.53 -2.15
N ARG A 5 74.88 -26.26 -2.32
CA ARG A 5 73.75 -27.18 -2.65
C ARG A 5 72.41 -26.40 -2.51
N THR A 6 71.66 -26.09 -3.59
CA THR A 6 70.57 -26.87 -4.25
C THR A 6 69.42 -27.23 -3.30
N ARG A 7 68.11 -27.24 -3.62
CA ARG A 7 67.20 -26.89 -4.73
C ARG A 7 65.82 -27.41 -4.24
N ALA A 8 64.71 -26.69 -4.48
CA ALA A 8 63.33 -27.17 -4.76
C ALA A 8 62.36 -26.00 -4.42
N GLY A 9 61.73 -25.29 -5.37
CA GLY A 9 60.66 -25.79 -6.24
C GLY A 9 59.40 -26.00 -5.39
N SER A 10 58.35 -25.19 -5.46
CA SER A 10 57.54 -25.00 -6.66
C SER A 10 56.48 -23.90 -6.53
N LEU A 11 56.09 -23.37 -7.70
CA LEU A 11 54.75 -22.97 -8.13
C LEU A 11 54.17 -21.59 -7.72
N ALA A 12 53.85 -20.86 -8.78
CA ALA A 12 53.20 -19.57 -8.87
C ALA A 12 51.70 -19.65 -8.54
N LEU A 13 51.12 -18.53 -8.10
CA LEU A 13 49.78 -18.14 -8.51
C LEU A 13 49.61 -16.61 -8.41
N ALA A 14 49.47 -15.97 -9.56
CA ALA A 14 48.91 -14.63 -9.69
C ALA A 14 47.38 -14.78 -9.74
N ALA A 15 46.69 -14.11 -8.82
CA ALA A 15 45.26 -13.84 -8.92
C ALA A 15 44.96 -12.56 -8.14
N VAL A 16 45.02 -11.41 -8.83
CA VAL A 16 44.43 -10.17 -8.34
C VAL A 16 42.95 -10.24 -8.68
N LEU A 17 42.14 -10.62 -7.70
CA LEU A 17 40.68 -10.54 -7.77
C LEU A 17 40.28 -9.06 -7.72
N GLY A 18 39.79 -8.55 -8.85
CA GLY A 18 38.97 -7.35 -8.88
C GLY A 18 37.64 -7.65 -8.18
N LEU A 19 37.48 -7.15 -6.97
CA LEU A 19 36.20 -7.13 -6.27
C LEU A 19 35.47 -5.84 -6.64
N SER A 20 34.56 -5.93 -7.60
CA SER A 20 33.46 -4.97 -7.72
C SER A 20 32.52 -5.16 -6.52
N PRO A 21 31.94 -4.09 -5.94
CA PRO A 21 30.90 -4.26 -4.94
C PRO A 21 29.68 -4.89 -5.62
N LEU A 22 29.35 -6.12 -5.21
CA LEU A 22 28.08 -6.75 -5.54
C LEU A 22 26.96 -5.87 -4.99
N ALA A 23 26.22 -5.22 -5.88
CA ALA A 23 24.89 -4.73 -5.56
C ALA A 23 24.06 -5.92 -5.07
N ALA A 24 23.40 -5.76 -3.93
CA ALA A 24 22.46 -6.77 -3.43
C ALA A 24 21.28 -6.86 -4.41
N VAL A 25 21.29 -7.87 -5.26
CA VAL A 25 20.14 -8.29 -6.07
C VAL A 25 19.17 -9.01 -5.11
N PRO A 26 17.86 -8.66 -5.06
CA PRO A 26 16.90 -9.43 -4.28
C PRO A 26 16.87 -10.89 -4.77
N PRO A 27 16.45 -11.86 -3.93
CA PRO A 27 16.43 -13.26 -4.34
C PRO A 27 15.54 -13.41 -5.57
N ALA A 28 16.15 -13.75 -6.71
CA ALA A 28 15.42 -14.15 -7.89
C ALA A 28 14.50 -15.32 -7.51
N SER A 29 13.26 -15.26 -7.98
CA SER A 29 12.33 -16.37 -7.87
C SER A 29 12.95 -17.65 -8.46
N ALA A 30 12.59 -18.83 -7.94
CA ALA A 30 13.28 -20.10 -8.22
C ALA A 30 13.36 -20.52 -9.70
N ASP A 31 12.68 -19.82 -10.62
CA ASP A 31 12.71 -20.05 -12.07
C ASP A 31 13.18 -18.83 -12.89
N GLY A 32 13.45 -17.67 -12.28
CA GLY A 32 14.00 -16.47 -12.94
C GLY A 32 13.10 -15.75 -13.97
N ARG A 33 11.91 -16.27 -14.28
CA ARG A 33 10.96 -15.68 -15.27
C ARG A 33 10.13 -14.52 -14.73
N VAL A 34 10.02 -14.41 -13.41
CA VAL A 34 9.42 -13.26 -12.73
C VAL A 34 10.50 -12.50 -11.99
N THR A 35 10.56 -11.21 -12.26
CA THR A 35 11.39 -10.26 -11.52
C THR A 35 10.50 -9.48 -10.57
N GLU A 36 10.92 -9.40 -9.31
CA GLU A 36 10.20 -8.72 -8.24
C GLU A 36 10.97 -7.47 -7.80
N VAL A 37 10.25 -6.36 -7.69
CA VAL A 37 10.75 -5.10 -7.16
C VAL A 37 10.18 -4.91 -5.76
N ALA A 38 11.08 -4.88 -4.78
CA ALA A 38 10.73 -4.58 -3.39
C ALA A 38 10.42 -3.08 -3.23
N LEU A 39 9.28 -2.78 -2.60
CA LEU A 39 8.93 -1.41 -2.28
C LEU A 39 9.69 -0.93 -1.03
N PRO A 40 10.12 0.35 -0.97
CA PRO A 40 10.82 0.92 0.19
C PRO A 40 9.98 0.90 1.46
N VAL A 41 8.66 0.90 1.30
CA VAL A 41 7.70 0.80 2.40
C VAL A 41 7.21 -0.65 2.45
N PRO A 42 7.72 -1.48 3.36
CA PRO A 42 7.29 -2.87 3.40
C PRO A 42 5.82 -2.95 3.86
N ASP A 43 5.06 -3.91 3.32
CA ASP A 43 3.62 -4.13 3.59
C ASP A 43 2.67 -2.98 3.28
N VAL A 44 3.14 -1.97 2.54
CA VAL A 44 2.21 -1.12 1.82
C VAL A 44 1.81 -1.85 0.57
N ALA A 45 0.51 -2.05 0.42
CA ALA A 45 -0.02 -2.74 -0.72
C ALA A 45 0.04 -1.79 -1.93
N PRO A 46 0.86 -2.10 -2.95
CA PRO A 46 0.66 -1.45 -4.23
C PRO A 46 -0.71 -1.88 -4.76
N VAL A 47 -1.53 -0.90 -5.11
CA VAL A 47 -2.92 -1.12 -5.54
C VAL A 47 -3.19 -0.56 -6.91
N GLY A 48 -2.52 0.53 -7.31
CA GLY A 48 -2.58 1.10 -8.65
C GLY A 48 -1.24 0.99 -9.37
N LEU A 49 -1.29 0.84 -10.69
CA LEU A 49 -0.12 0.87 -11.56
C LEU A 49 -0.39 1.73 -12.80
N ALA A 50 0.65 2.42 -13.26
CA ALA A 50 0.64 3.08 -14.57
C ALA A 50 2.04 3.06 -15.18
N ALA A 51 2.11 2.85 -16.49
CA ALA A 51 3.34 3.10 -17.22
C ALA A 51 3.61 4.61 -17.27
N GLY A 52 4.79 5.03 -16.85
CA GLY A 52 5.27 6.40 -16.97
C GLY A 52 6.15 6.60 -18.20
N PRO A 53 6.47 7.87 -18.54
CA PRO A 53 7.40 8.17 -19.63
C PRO A 53 8.80 7.60 -19.35
N SER A 54 9.59 7.48 -20.43
CA SER A 54 11.00 7.07 -20.36
C SER A 54 11.24 5.69 -19.71
N GLY A 55 10.31 4.75 -19.90
CA GLY A 55 10.44 3.39 -19.38
C GLY A 55 10.34 3.31 -17.85
N THR A 56 9.60 4.23 -17.23
CA THR A 56 9.34 4.19 -15.79
C THR A 56 8.01 3.52 -15.50
N LEU A 57 7.88 2.88 -14.35
CA LEU A 57 6.60 2.41 -13.82
C LEU A 57 6.24 3.28 -12.62
N TRP A 58 4.96 3.57 -12.46
CA TRP A 58 4.43 4.26 -11.29
C TRP A 58 3.40 3.42 -10.58
N TYR A 59 3.36 3.55 -9.27
CA TYR A 59 2.39 2.86 -8.43
C TYR A 59 1.78 3.77 -7.39
N ALA A 60 0.56 3.43 -7.00
CA ALA A 60 -0.14 3.99 -5.87
C ALA A 60 -0.16 2.97 -4.75
N ALA A 61 0.05 3.46 -3.55
CA ALA A 61 0.23 2.66 -2.36
C ALA A 61 -0.85 3.04 -1.35
N ASN A 62 -1.68 2.08 -0.93
CA ASN A 62 -2.86 2.32 -0.10
C ASN A 62 -2.56 2.88 1.31
N ALA A 63 -1.29 3.08 1.64
CA ALA A 63 -0.81 3.73 2.85
C ALA A 63 -0.32 5.18 2.62
N GLY A 64 -0.75 5.83 1.54
CA GLY A 64 -0.69 7.30 1.40
C GLY A 64 0.47 7.86 0.57
N GLY A 65 0.97 7.08 -0.39
CA GLY A 65 2.04 7.52 -1.29
C GLY A 65 1.83 7.08 -2.74
N ILE A 66 2.50 7.79 -3.64
CA ILE A 66 2.78 7.30 -4.99
C ILE A 66 4.28 7.08 -5.12
N GLY A 67 4.69 6.06 -5.85
CA GLY A 67 6.08 5.79 -6.12
C GLY A 67 6.37 5.59 -7.59
N ARG A 68 7.64 5.72 -7.94
CA ARG A 68 8.20 5.50 -9.27
C ARG A 68 9.28 4.44 -9.20
N VAL A 69 9.18 3.42 -10.04
CA VAL A 69 10.24 2.47 -10.35
C VAL A 69 10.94 2.95 -11.62
N GLY A 70 12.23 3.29 -11.49
CA GLY A 70 13.09 3.64 -12.62
C GLY A 70 13.44 2.41 -13.48
N ALA A 71 13.92 2.65 -14.71
CA ALA A 71 14.39 1.58 -15.59
C ALA A 71 15.60 0.81 -15.01
N ASP A 72 16.30 1.40 -14.05
CA ASP A 72 17.37 0.79 -13.26
C ASP A 72 16.86 -0.03 -12.06
N GLY A 73 15.53 -0.15 -11.90
CA GLY A 73 14.87 -0.80 -10.76
C GLY A 73 14.83 0.07 -9.49
N LYS A 74 15.36 1.30 -9.53
CA LYS A 74 15.40 2.17 -8.36
C LYS A 74 14.00 2.71 -8.05
N VAL A 75 13.56 2.53 -6.82
CA VAL A 75 12.27 3.06 -6.35
C VAL A 75 12.44 4.45 -5.72
N THR A 76 11.57 5.38 -6.08
CA THR A 76 11.48 6.75 -5.51
C THR A 76 10.05 7.00 -5.05
N GLU A 77 9.86 7.41 -3.80
CA GLU A 77 8.54 7.69 -3.21
C GLU A 77 8.24 9.19 -3.21
N PHE A 78 6.97 9.54 -3.43
CA PHE A 78 6.48 10.91 -3.39
C PHE A 78 5.30 11.02 -2.43
N LYS A 79 5.40 11.98 -1.52
CA LYS A 79 4.36 12.27 -0.54
C LYS A 79 3.18 12.97 -1.21
N ILE A 80 1.97 12.52 -0.88
CA ILE A 80 0.73 13.20 -1.24
C ILE A 80 0.39 14.20 -0.14
N SER A 81 0.00 15.43 -0.51
CA SER A 81 -0.41 16.45 0.45
C SER A 81 -1.78 16.14 1.08
N GLU A 82 -1.99 16.64 2.30
CA GLU A 82 -3.29 16.57 2.98
C GLU A 82 -4.39 17.28 2.17
N ASN A 83 -5.63 16.87 2.37
CA ASN A 83 -6.80 17.55 1.79
C ASN A 83 -7.24 18.77 2.62
N SER A 84 -8.31 19.45 2.20
CA SER A 84 -8.89 20.60 2.89
C SER A 84 -9.36 20.33 4.32
N GLN A 85 -9.49 19.05 4.71
CA GLN A 85 -9.84 18.59 6.06
C GLN A 85 -8.64 17.98 6.81
N HIS A 86 -7.40 18.24 6.36
CA HIS A 86 -6.17 17.73 6.97
C HIS A 86 -6.06 16.20 7.00
N GLN A 87 -6.71 15.52 6.05
CA GLN A 87 -6.65 14.06 5.96
C GLN A 87 -5.59 13.65 4.95
N VAL A 88 -4.86 12.60 5.29
CA VAL A 88 -3.89 11.96 4.40
C VAL A 88 -4.63 11.23 3.29
N GLY A 89 -4.14 11.35 2.06
CA GLY A 89 -4.74 10.67 0.91
C GLY A 89 -4.58 9.16 0.97
N VAL A 90 -5.51 8.45 0.36
CA VAL A 90 -5.49 6.99 0.19
C VAL A 90 -5.53 6.71 -1.31
N PRO A 91 -4.38 6.82 -2.01
CA PRO A 91 -4.36 6.65 -3.45
C PRO A 91 -4.66 5.18 -3.81
N ASP A 92 -5.44 4.98 -4.86
CA ASP A 92 -5.85 3.64 -5.33
C ASP A 92 -5.45 3.41 -6.80
N ALA A 93 -6.37 3.52 -7.76
CA ALA A 93 -6.06 3.28 -9.17
C ALA A 93 -5.18 4.38 -9.75
N MET A 94 -4.36 4.03 -10.76
CA MET A 94 -3.54 4.97 -11.52
C MET A 94 -3.71 4.77 -13.02
N THR A 95 -3.48 5.82 -13.79
CA THR A 95 -3.38 5.74 -15.26
C THR A 95 -2.47 6.82 -15.83
N ALA A 96 -2.00 6.63 -17.05
CA ALA A 96 -1.32 7.66 -17.83
C ALA A 96 -2.32 8.37 -18.75
N ALA A 97 -2.37 9.70 -18.68
CA ALA A 97 -3.17 10.50 -19.59
C ALA A 97 -2.44 10.73 -20.92
N SER A 98 -3.19 11.15 -21.94
CA SER A 98 -2.70 11.39 -23.30
C SER A 98 -1.68 12.52 -23.41
N ASP A 99 -1.61 13.41 -22.42
CA ASP A 99 -0.62 14.49 -22.31
C ASP A 99 0.68 14.06 -21.58
N GLY A 100 0.78 12.77 -21.22
CA GLY A 100 1.93 12.19 -20.53
C GLY A 100 1.94 12.40 -19.01
N ALA A 101 0.97 13.13 -18.44
CA ALA A 101 0.81 13.18 -16.99
C ALA A 101 0.25 11.85 -16.47
N LEU A 102 0.52 11.54 -15.20
CA LEU A 102 -0.10 10.42 -14.54
C LEU A 102 -1.24 10.92 -13.67
N TRP A 103 -2.27 10.11 -13.52
CA TRP A 103 -3.40 10.41 -12.65
C TRP A 103 -3.64 9.27 -11.69
N PHE A 104 -4.16 9.59 -10.52
CA PHE A 104 -4.59 8.62 -9.53
C PHE A 104 -5.88 9.05 -8.84
N THR A 105 -6.63 8.08 -8.34
CA THR A 105 -7.82 8.30 -7.51
C THR A 105 -7.46 8.25 -6.04
N ASP A 106 -8.17 9.02 -5.22
CA ASP A 106 -8.01 9.02 -3.77
C ASP A 106 -9.33 8.58 -3.12
N MET A 107 -9.27 7.45 -2.39
CA MET A 107 -10.44 6.84 -1.74
C MET A 107 -10.87 7.55 -0.45
N SER A 108 -10.35 8.74 -0.16
CA SER A 108 -10.77 9.57 0.98
C SER A 108 -12.26 9.96 0.88
N LEU A 109 -13.14 9.20 1.53
CA LEU A 109 -14.60 9.33 1.39
C LEU A 109 -15.14 10.72 1.74
N SER A 110 -14.63 11.34 2.81
CA SER A 110 -15.13 12.64 3.29
C SER A 110 -14.72 13.82 2.42
N VAL A 111 -13.61 13.69 1.68
CA VAL A 111 -13.12 14.70 0.74
C VAL A 111 -12.64 13.98 -0.52
N PRO A 112 -13.58 13.55 -1.37
CA PRO A 112 -13.28 12.79 -2.58
C PRO A 112 -12.41 13.64 -3.50
N ARG A 113 -11.31 13.08 -4.01
CA ARG A 113 -10.39 13.82 -4.87
C ARG A 113 -9.66 12.92 -5.85
N VAL A 114 -9.03 13.56 -6.83
CA VAL A 114 -8.10 12.93 -7.77
C VAL A 114 -6.77 13.67 -7.74
N GLY A 115 -5.68 12.97 -8.07
CA GLY A 115 -4.36 13.56 -8.17
C GLY A 115 -3.80 13.46 -9.59
N ARG A 116 -3.17 14.53 -10.05
CA ARG A 116 -2.42 14.61 -11.31
C ARG A 116 -0.95 14.81 -11.00
N VAL A 117 -0.10 13.91 -11.49
CA VAL A 117 1.32 13.84 -11.20
C VAL A 117 2.11 14.28 -12.42
N ASN A 118 3.04 15.20 -12.20
CA ASN A 118 4.08 15.50 -13.19
C ASN A 118 5.17 14.42 -13.10
N PRO A 119 5.35 13.55 -14.12
CA PRO A 119 6.29 12.44 -14.02
C PRO A 119 7.76 12.86 -13.96
N ALA A 120 8.10 14.08 -14.38
CA ALA A 120 9.48 14.59 -14.33
C ALA A 120 9.91 14.93 -12.88
N SER A 121 9.02 15.58 -12.12
CA SER A 121 9.30 16.01 -10.74
C SER A 121 8.71 15.09 -9.67
N GLY A 122 7.69 14.30 -10.02
CA GLY A 122 6.83 13.55 -9.10
C GLY A 122 5.92 14.42 -8.24
N ALA A 123 5.81 15.71 -8.53
CA ALA A 123 4.87 16.59 -7.85
C ALA A 123 3.43 16.25 -8.26
N ALA A 124 2.57 16.07 -7.27
CA ALA A 124 1.14 15.84 -7.48
C ALA A 124 0.33 17.13 -7.22
N THR A 125 -0.55 17.47 -8.15
CA THR A 125 -1.63 18.46 -7.97
C THR A 125 -2.92 17.70 -7.65
N LEU A 126 -3.63 18.11 -6.61
CA LEU A 126 -4.83 17.41 -6.13
C LEU A 126 -6.08 18.25 -6.39
N PHE A 127 -7.14 17.61 -6.88
CA PHE A 127 -8.41 18.24 -7.21
C PHE A 127 -9.54 17.60 -6.40
N GLU A 128 -10.13 18.37 -5.49
CA GLU A 128 -11.31 17.95 -4.73
C GLU A 128 -12.55 17.95 -5.64
N LEU A 129 -13.30 16.85 -5.60
CA LEU A 129 -14.49 16.65 -6.42
C LEU A 129 -15.70 17.37 -5.80
N PRO A 130 -16.66 17.83 -6.62
CA PRO A 130 -17.84 18.53 -6.12
C PRO A 130 -18.68 17.62 -5.23
N THR A 131 -19.00 18.07 -4.02
CA THR A 131 -19.83 17.35 -3.03
C THR A 131 -21.25 17.93 -2.89
N THR A 132 -21.62 18.87 -3.76
CA THR A 132 -22.93 19.54 -3.79
C THR A 132 -23.48 19.57 -5.22
N GLY A 133 -24.78 19.83 -5.37
CA GLY A 133 -25.49 19.79 -6.65
C GLY A 133 -26.19 18.46 -6.94
N ASP A 134 -26.93 18.39 -8.04
CA ASP A 134 -27.79 17.24 -8.38
C ASP A 134 -26.99 15.97 -8.71
N VAL A 135 -25.84 16.12 -9.36
CA VAL A 135 -24.86 15.04 -9.58
C VAL A 135 -23.56 15.44 -8.93
N ASN A 136 -23.13 14.70 -7.92
CA ASN A 136 -21.97 15.04 -7.10
C ASN A 136 -21.22 13.77 -6.64
N PHE A 137 -20.14 13.96 -5.88
CA PHE A 137 -19.29 12.91 -5.35
C PHE A 137 -19.34 12.85 -3.82
N ALA A 138 -20.38 13.39 -3.15
CA ALA A 138 -20.46 13.37 -1.70
C ALA A 138 -20.37 11.94 -1.15
N ASN A 139 -19.39 11.67 -0.28
CA ASN A 139 -19.09 10.34 0.26
C ASN A 139 -18.74 9.29 -0.82
N ALA A 140 -18.34 9.72 -2.01
CA ALA A 140 -17.95 8.81 -3.07
C ALA A 140 -16.67 8.06 -2.71
N GLN A 141 -16.70 6.75 -2.91
CA GLN A 141 -15.48 5.98 -3.05
C GLN A 141 -14.97 6.18 -4.48
N VAL A 142 -13.94 7.01 -4.63
CA VAL A 142 -13.33 7.26 -5.94
C VAL A 142 -12.32 6.15 -6.22
N ASN A 143 -12.68 5.21 -7.10
CA ASN A 143 -11.92 3.97 -7.29
C ASN A 143 -11.23 3.94 -8.66
N GLY A 144 -11.98 3.68 -9.72
CA GLY A 144 -11.47 3.50 -11.07
C GLY A 144 -11.05 4.82 -11.73
N VAL A 145 -9.99 4.76 -12.53
CA VAL A 145 -9.56 5.84 -13.42
C VAL A 145 -9.18 5.30 -14.79
N ALA A 146 -9.55 6.03 -15.84
CA ALA A 146 -9.19 5.72 -17.22
C ALA A 146 -8.77 6.99 -17.97
N PRO A 147 -7.89 6.87 -18.98
CA PRO A 147 -7.53 8.00 -19.81
C PRO A 147 -8.74 8.51 -20.60
N GLY A 148 -8.88 9.83 -20.68
CA GLY A 148 -9.83 10.52 -21.53
C GLY A 148 -9.12 11.34 -22.62
N PRO A 149 -9.89 12.00 -23.50
CA PRO A 149 -9.34 12.86 -24.53
C PRO A 149 -8.66 14.10 -23.92
N ASP A 150 -7.68 14.67 -24.62
CA ASP A 150 -7.05 15.96 -24.30
C ASP A 150 -6.44 16.05 -22.89
N GLY A 151 -5.79 14.98 -22.42
CA GLY A 151 -5.18 14.93 -21.08
C GLY A 151 -6.18 14.77 -19.92
N SER A 152 -7.49 14.72 -20.21
CA SER A 152 -8.51 14.45 -19.20
C SER A 152 -8.51 12.98 -18.75
N VAL A 153 -9.18 12.71 -17.64
CA VAL A 153 -9.42 11.35 -17.15
C VAL A 153 -10.88 11.13 -16.79
N TRP A 154 -11.34 9.89 -16.95
CA TRP A 154 -12.61 9.40 -16.45
C TRP A 154 -12.42 8.76 -15.08
N ILE A 155 -13.33 9.01 -14.15
CA ILE A 155 -13.32 8.45 -12.80
C ILE A 155 -14.67 7.88 -12.39
N THR A 156 -14.66 6.89 -11.51
CA THR A 156 -15.87 6.35 -10.88
C THR A 156 -16.04 6.91 -9.47
N GLY A 157 -17.27 7.23 -9.08
CA GLY A 157 -17.69 7.52 -7.72
C GLY A 157 -18.73 6.49 -7.30
N GLY A 158 -18.30 5.38 -6.68
CA GLY A 158 -19.14 4.22 -6.44
C GLY A 158 -20.38 4.53 -5.60
N TYR A 159 -20.19 4.94 -4.34
CA TYR A 159 -21.30 5.22 -3.41
C TYR A 159 -22.17 6.42 -3.80
N SER A 160 -21.64 7.36 -4.57
CA SER A 160 -22.43 8.46 -5.12
C SER A 160 -23.18 8.09 -6.39
N GLY A 161 -22.85 6.95 -7.01
CA GLY A 161 -23.42 6.50 -8.28
C GLY A 161 -23.03 7.39 -9.46
N SER A 162 -21.83 7.95 -9.44
CA SER A 162 -21.40 9.00 -10.38
C SER A 162 -20.23 8.56 -11.26
N ILE A 163 -20.16 9.06 -12.49
CA ILE A 163 -18.94 9.07 -13.31
C ILE A 163 -18.51 10.52 -13.53
N GLY A 164 -17.22 10.79 -13.45
CA GLY A 164 -16.66 12.12 -13.66
C GLY A 164 -15.65 12.15 -14.80
N ARG A 165 -15.68 13.20 -15.62
CA ARG A 165 -14.55 13.58 -16.48
C ARG A 165 -13.82 14.76 -15.84
N VAL A 166 -12.54 14.60 -15.55
CA VAL A 166 -11.69 15.64 -14.95
C VAL A 166 -10.67 16.10 -15.98
N ASP A 167 -10.65 17.39 -16.30
CA ASP A 167 -9.67 17.96 -17.22
C ASP A 167 -8.33 18.31 -16.52
N PRO A 168 -7.25 18.62 -17.27
CA PRO A 168 -5.95 18.98 -16.68
C PRO A 168 -5.96 20.21 -15.74
N SER A 169 -6.99 21.05 -15.81
CA SER A 169 -7.16 22.21 -14.94
C SER A 169 -7.99 21.90 -13.68
N GLY A 170 -8.54 20.68 -13.57
CA GLY A 170 -9.37 20.24 -12.46
C GLY A 170 -10.87 20.47 -12.64
N ASN A 171 -11.34 20.89 -13.83
CA ASN A 171 -12.78 21.04 -14.06
C ASN A 171 -13.41 19.65 -14.16
N VAL A 172 -14.53 19.45 -13.46
CA VAL A 172 -15.23 18.17 -13.38
C VAL A 172 -16.58 18.26 -14.11
N THR A 173 -16.81 17.37 -15.06
CA THR A 173 -18.13 17.09 -15.61
C THR A 173 -18.64 15.77 -15.01
N ALA A 174 -19.77 15.79 -14.31
CA ALA A 174 -20.30 14.63 -13.60
C ALA A 174 -21.58 14.08 -14.26
N TYR A 175 -21.72 12.75 -14.26
CA TYR A 175 -22.82 12.01 -14.85
C TYR A 175 -23.44 11.07 -13.81
N ALA A 176 -24.76 11.16 -13.62
CA ALA A 176 -25.48 10.22 -12.77
C ALA A 176 -25.65 8.89 -13.50
N THR A 177 -25.27 7.79 -12.85
CA THR A 177 -25.30 6.47 -13.49
C THR A 177 -26.55 5.66 -13.16
N GLY A 178 -27.16 5.89 -11.98
CA GLY A 178 -28.17 4.98 -11.43
C GLY A 178 -27.63 3.59 -11.05
N LEU A 179 -26.31 3.41 -11.09
CA LEU A 179 -25.56 2.19 -10.77
C LEU A 179 -24.52 2.49 -9.68
N THR A 180 -23.72 1.51 -9.27
CA THR A 180 -22.61 1.68 -8.30
C THR A 180 -21.27 1.38 -8.99
N PRO A 181 -20.71 2.36 -9.73
CA PRO A 181 -19.56 2.15 -10.60
C PRO A 181 -18.28 1.82 -9.82
N TYR A 182 -17.49 0.86 -10.32
CA TYR A 182 -16.23 0.40 -9.70
C TYR A 182 -15.01 0.70 -10.58
N ALA A 183 -14.79 -0.05 -11.65
CA ALA A 183 -13.75 0.22 -12.65
C ALA A 183 -14.34 0.93 -13.88
N VAL A 184 -13.51 1.63 -14.64
CA VAL A 184 -13.93 2.38 -15.84
C VAL A 184 -12.90 2.24 -16.95
N THR A 185 -13.37 2.30 -18.20
CA THR A 185 -12.54 2.38 -19.40
C THR A 185 -13.26 3.12 -20.52
N VAL A 186 -12.54 3.51 -21.57
CA VAL A 186 -13.15 4.02 -22.81
C VAL A 186 -13.18 2.87 -23.81
N GLY A 187 -14.37 2.54 -24.29
CA GLY A 187 -14.58 1.43 -25.22
C GLY A 187 -14.19 1.77 -26.66
N PRO A 188 -14.12 0.76 -27.54
CA PRO A 188 -13.84 0.96 -28.97
C PRO A 188 -14.85 1.88 -29.68
N ASP A 189 -16.07 1.96 -29.15
CA ASP A 189 -17.17 2.80 -29.60
C ASP A 189 -17.13 4.23 -29.02
N GLN A 190 -16.04 4.63 -28.36
CA GLN A 190 -15.84 5.92 -27.68
C GLN A 190 -16.82 6.20 -26.52
N ALA A 191 -17.63 5.21 -26.12
CA ALA A 191 -18.42 5.29 -24.90
C ALA A 191 -17.57 5.00 -23.67
N VAL A 192 -18.03 5.47 -22.51
CA VAL A 192 -17.41 5.19 -21.23
C VAL A 192 -18.04 3.94 -20.65
N TRP A 193 -17.28 2.86 -20.55
CA TRP A 193 -17.72 1.57 -20.03
C TRP A 193 -17.24 1.38 -18.60
N PHE A 194 -18.07 0.82 -17.74
CA PHE A 194 -17.74 0.63 -16.34
C PHE A 194 -18.38 -0.62 -15.74
N THR A 195 -17.73 -1.18 -14.72
CA THR A 195 -18.31 -2.26 -13.92
C THR A 195 -19.19 -1.70 -12.82
N ASP A 196 -20.34 -2.32 -12.57
CA ASP A 196 -21.24 -2.02 -11.45
C ASP A 196 -21.07 -3.10 -10.37
N THR A 197 -20.82 -2.69 -9.12
CA THR A 197 -20.60 -3.63 -8.00
C THR A 197 -21.76 -4.60 -7.76
N SER A 198 -22.95 -4.34 -8.33
CA SER A 198 -24.11 -5.24 -8.26
C SER A 198 -24.12 -6.39 -9.28
N GLY A 199 -23.09 -6.52 -10.14
CA GLY A 199 -23.00 -7.57 -11.15
C GLY A 199 -23.60 -7.16 -12.50
N ARG A 200 -23.31 -5.93 -12.94
CA ARG A 200 -23.73 -5.39 -14.25
C ARG A 200 -22.59 -4.63 -14.91
N ILE A 201 -22.73 -4.39 -16.20
CA ILE A 201 -21.87 -3.50 -16.98
C ILE A 201 -22.66 -2.26 -17.37
N GLY A 202 -22.12 -1.08 -17.13
CA GLY A 202 -22.70 0.18 -17.57
C GLY A 202 -21.96 0.73 -18.79
N ARG A 203 -22.74 1.26 -19.74
CA ARG A 203 -22.25 2.04 -20.89
C ARG A 203 -22.81 3.45 -20.81
N LEU A 204 -21.93 4.44 -20.64
CA LEU A 204 -22.25 5.86 -20.63
C LEU A 204 -21.87 6.49 -21.98
N ASP A 205 -22.81 7.13 -22.64
CA ASP A 205 -22.54 8.04 -23.75
C ASP A 205 -22.10 9.41 -23.18
N PRO A 206 -20.84 9.83 -23.37
CA PRO A 206 -20.34 11.08 -22.80
C PRO A 206 -20.97 12.34 -23.40
N ALA A 207 -21.56 12.26 -24.61
CA ALA A 207 -22.17 13.40 -25.28
C ALA A 207 -23.59 13.68 -24.77
N THR A 208 -24.36 12.63 -24.46
CA THR A 208 -25.75 12.74 -24.01
C THR A 208 -25.91 12.55 -22.50
N GLY A 209 -24.94 11.90 -21.85
CA GLY A 209 -25.04 11.46 -20.47
C GLY A 209 -25.92 10.22 -20.27
N GLN A 210 -26.40 9.60 -21.35
CA GLN A 210 -27.27 8.42 -21.27
C GLN A 210 -26.47 7.19 -20.81
N VAL A 211 -27.04 6.45 -19.85
CA VAL A 211 -26.45 5.22 -19.32
C VAL A 211 -27.33 4.03 -19.69
N THR A 212 -26.71 3.01 -20.27
CA THR A 212 -27.33 1.73 -20.62
C THR A 212 -26.72 0.62 -19.77
N PRO A 213 -27.50 -0.05 -18.91
CA PRO A 213 -27.04 -1.20 -18.13
C PRO A 213 -27.16 -2.51 -18.92
N TYR A 214 -26.22 -3.43 -18.68
CA TYR A 214 -26.23 -4.80 -19.19
C TYR A 214 -26.04 -5.78 -18.04
N ASP A 215 -26.92 -6.77 -17.95
CA ASP A 215 -26.86 -7.80 -16.90
C ASP A 215 -25.82 -8.86 -17.23
N THR A 216 -25.09 -9.33 -16.22
CA THR A 216 -24.21 -10.50 -16.35
C THR A 216 -24.97 -11.80 -16.00
N PRO A 217 -24.71 -12.92 -16.67
CA PRO A 217 -25.45 -14.18 -16.46
C PRO A 217 -25.41 -14.76 -15.04
N PHE A 218 -24.38 -14.49 -14.23
CA PHE A 218 -24.22 -15.07 -12.89
C PHE A 218 -24.41 -14.07 -11.76
N THR A 219 -24.89 -14.60 -10.63
CA THR A 219 -25.07 -13.87 -9.37
C THR A 219 -23.82 -13.96 -8.50
N PHE A 220 -23.53 -12.85 -7.82
CA PHE A 220 -22.27 -12.63 -7.14
C PHE A 220 -22.17 -13.27 -5.74
N GLN A 221 -20.99 -13.80 -5.39
CA GLN A 221 -20.64 -14.29 -4.05
C GLN A 221 -19.29 -13.69 -3.56
N GLY A 222 -19.29 -12.52 -2.89
CA GLY A 222 -18.07 -12.04 -2.19
C GLY A 222 -17.92 -10.53 -2.07
N TYR A 223 -16.69 -9.99 -2.10
CA TYR A 223 -16.37 -8.58 -2.45
C TYR A 223 -14.88 -8.50 -2.86
N PRO A 224 -14.51 -7.82 -3.97
CA PRO A 224 -15.37 -7.04 -4.87
C PRO A 224 -16.22 -7.88 -5.83
N GLY A 225 -17.41 -7.32 -6.12
CA GLY A 225 -18.40 -7.75 -7.13
C GLY A 225 -17.80 -8.11 -8.47
N MET A 226 -17.13 -7.09 -8.97
CA MET A 226 -16.58 -6.95 -10.30
C MET A 226 -15.16 -6.41 -10.14
N GLY A 227 -14.28 -6.73 -11.07
CA GLY A 227 -12.93 -6.22 -11.11
C GLY A 227 -12.76 -5.16 -12.20
N ASP A 228 -11.62 -5.25 -12.87
CA ASP A 228 -11.20 -4.33 -13.92
C ASP A 228 -11.97 -4.53 -15.23
N ILE A 229 -11.91 -3.51 -16.09
CA ILE A 229 -12.56 -3.46 -17.40
C ILE A 229 -11.62 -2.80 -18.41
N VAL A 230 -11.47 -3.39 -19.59
CA VAL A 230 -10.58 -2.92 -20.66
C VAL A 230 -11.17 -3.17 -22.05
N PRO A 231 -10.83 -2.35 -23.06
CA PRO A 231 -11.09 -2.70 -24.45
C PRO A 231 -10.21 -3.91 -24.85
N GLY A 232 -10.80 -4.86 -25.56
CA GLY A 232 -10.12 -6.02 -26.13
C GLY A 232 -9.62 -5.77 -27.55
N PRO A 233 -8.68 -6.60 -28.05
CA PRO A 233 -8.15 -6.50 -29.41
C PRO A 233 -9.17 -6.93 -30.48
N ASP A 234 -10.27 -7.58 -30.09
CA ASP A 234 -11.37 -8.05 -30.93
C ASP A 234 -12.51 -7.03 -31.07
N GLY A 235 -12.35 -5.81 -30.53
CA GLY A 235 -13.37 -4.75 -30.56
C GLY A 235 -14.45 -4.88 -29.50
N LYS A 236 -14.37 -5.90 -28.63
CA LYS A 236 -15.24 -6.04 -27.46
C LYS A 236 -14.68 -5.29 -26.25
N VAL A 237 -15.49 -5.18 -25.21
CA VAL A 237 -15.04 -4.73 -23.88
C VAL A 237 -14.99 -5.94 -22.96
N TRP A 238 -13.86 -6.14 -22.29
CA TRP A 238 -13.57 -7.29 -21.43
C TRP A 238 -13.48 -6.86 -19.97
N PHE A 239 -13.95 -7.71 -19.05
CA PHE A 239 -13.98 -7.43 -17.63
C PHE A 239 -13.74 -8.67 -16.78
N THR A 240 -13.37 -8.49 -15.52
CA THR A 240 -13.22 -9.59 -14.56
C THR A 240 -14.34 -9.58 -13.52
N GLN A 241 -14.67 -10.76 -13.01
CA GLN A 241 -15.71 -10.95 -11.99
C GLN A 241 -15.15 -11.81 -10.84
N PRO A 242 -14.40 -11.20 -9.89
CA PRO A 242 -13.70 -11.91 -8.83
C PRO A 242 -14.61 -12.86 -8.04
N GLY A 243 -15.71 -12.35 -7.46
CA GLY A 243 -16.57 -13.20 -6.61
C GLY A 243 -17.55 -14.11 -7.35
N VAL A 244 -17.35 -14.36 -8.65
CA VAL A 244 -17.90 -15.55 -9.32
C VAL A 244 -16.81 -16.39 -10.02
N GLY A 245 -15.55 -15.95 -10.01
CA GLY A 245 -14.44 -16.66 -10.63
C GLY A 245 -14.45 -16.64 -12.17
N ARG A 246 -14.83 -15.53 -12.82
CA ARG A 246 -15.00 -15.48 -14.29
C ARG A 246 -14.40 -14.25 -14.96
N ILE A 247 -14.13 -14.39 -16.26
CA ILE A 247 -13.83 -13.29 -17.18
C ILE A 247 -15.05 -13.09 -18.07
N GLY A 248 -15.52 -11.87 -18.23
CA GLY A 248 -16.63 -11.51 -19.09
C GLY A 248 -16.20 -10.67 -20.29
N SER A 249 -17.01 -10.71 -21.34
CA SER A 249 -16.92 -9.83 -22.51
C SER A 249 -18.30 -9.28 -22.85
N ILE A 250 -18.34 -8.07 -23.40
CA ILE A 250 -19.53 -7.48 -23.98
C ILE A 250 -19.18 -6.90 -25.36
N ASP A 251 -20.02 -7.21 -26.35
CA ASP A 251 -19.92 -6.62 -27.69
C ASP A 251 -20.64 -5.26 -27.71
N PRO A 252 -19.93 -4.13 -27.95
CA PRO A 252 -20.54 -2.80 -28.01
C PRO A 252 -21.61 -2.65 -29.09
N ALA A 253 -21.56 -3.43 -30.17
CA ALA A 253 -22.48 -3.33 -31.29
C ALA A 253 -23.81 -4.07 -31.04
N THR A 254 -23.76 -5.21 -30.34
CA THR A 254 -24.94 -6.07 -30.13
C THR A 254 -25.46 -6.04 -28.68
N GLY A 255 -24.61 -5.66 -27.72
CA GLY A 255 -24.88 -5.80 -26.29
C GLY A 255 -24.80 -7.24 -25.79
N GLU A 256 -24.30 -8.17 -26.60
CA GLU A 256 -24.17 -9.58 -26.21
C GLU A 256 -23.07 -9.73 -25.15
N VAL A 257 -23.42 -10.39 -24.04
CA VAL A 257 -22.51 -10.70 -22.93
C VAL A 257 -22.14 -12.18 -22.97
N ALA A 258 -20.84 -12.48 -22.89
CA ALA A 258 -20.31 -13.83 -22.77
C ALA A 258 -19.35 -13.92 -21.58
N GLU A 259 -19.27 -15.10 -20.95
CA GLU A 259 -18.40 -15.34 -19.80
C GLU A 259 -17.58 -16.63 -19.97
N TYR A 260 -16.37 -16.60 -19.41
CA TYR A 260 -15.35 -17.64 -19.55
C TYR A 260 -14.86 -18.03 -18.14
N ALA A 261 -14.89 -19.33 -17.86
CA ALA A 261 -14.42 -19.87 -16.59
C ALA A 261 -12.95 -20.29 -16.72
N PRO A 262 -12.04 -19.78 -15.88
CA PRO A 262 -10.70 -20.31 -15.77
C PRO A 262 -10.71 -21.80 -15.39
N PRO A 263 -9.69 -22.58 -15.80
CA PRO A 263 -9.52 -23.95 -15.35
C PRO A 263 -9.58 -24.12 -13.83
N ARG A 264 -9.04 -23.17 -13.06
CA ARG A 264 -9.22 -23.09 -11.61
C ARG A 264 -10.48 -22.29 -11.24
N PRO A 265 -11.49 -22.95 -10.65
CA PRO A 265 -12.79 -22.33 -10.36
C PRO A 265 -12.76 -21.29 -9.22
N ASP A 266 -11.68 -21.25 -8.43
CA ASP A 266 -11.47 -20.39 -7.26
C ASP A 266 -10.38 -19.33 -7.49
N SER A 267 -10.16 -18.93 -8.75
CA SER A 267 -9.03 -18.08 -9.16
C SER A 267 -9.11 -16.61 -8.75
N ASP A 268 -10.30 -16.05 -8.44
CA ASP A 268 -10.53 -14.61 -8.19
C ASP A 268 -9.86 -13.72 -9.26
N PRO A 269 -10.26 -13.83 -10.56
CA PRO A 269 -9.72 -12.97 -11.60
C PRO A 269 -10.00 -11.50 -11.26
N THR A 270 -8.95 -10.67 -11.15
CA THR A 270 -9.07 -9.31 -10.60
C THR A 270 -8.63 -8.24 -11.60
N GLY A 271 -7.34 -8.14 -11.93
CA GLY A 271 -6.84 -7.20 -12.92
C GLY A 271 -6.92 -7.78 -14.32
N ILE A 272 -7.04 -6.94 -15.35
CA ILE A 272 -7.01 -7.38 -16.75
C ILE A 272 -6.36 -6.32 -17.66
N VAL A 273 -5.63 -6.76 -18.68
CA VAL A 273 -5.04 -5.91 -19.71
C VAL A 273 -5.00 -6.63 -21.06
N ALA A 274 -5.20 -5.90 -22.16
CA ALA A 274 -4.99 -6.42 -23.51
C ALA A 274 -3.52 -6.25 -23.94
N ARG A 275 -2.92 -7.31 -24.47
CA ARG A 275 -1.53 -7.31 -24.97
C ARG A 275 -1.32 -8.42 -26.00
N ASP A 276 -0.68 -8.07 -27.12
CA ASP A 276 -0.26 -9.01 -28.16
C ASP A 276 -1.39 -9.93 -28.67
N GLY A 277 -2.58 -9.36 -28.89
CA GLY A 277 -3.77 -10.07 -29.38
C GLY A 277 -4.48 -10.92 -28.32
N LYS A 278 -3.99 -10.95 -27.09
CA LYS A 278 -4.56 -11.69 -25.96
C LYS A 278 -5.02 -10.75 -24.85
N LEU A 279 -5.81 -11.30 -23.94
CA LEU A 279 -6.09 -10.69 -22.64
C LEU A 279 -5.22 -11.38 -21.60
N TRP A 280 -4.61 -10.60 -20.72
CA TRP A 280 -3.84 -11.09 -19.57
C TRP A 280 -4.50 -10.59 -18.29
N PHE A 281 -4.62 -11.46 -17.29
CA PHE A 281 -5.32 -11.14 -16.06
C PHE A 281 -4.62 -11.72 -14.83
N THR A 282 -4.89 -11.17 -13.65
CA THR A 282 -4.37 -11.69 -12.40
C THR A 282 -5.40 -12.58 -11.71
N GLU A 283 -4.95 -13.68 -11.11
CA GLU A 283 -5.78 -14.56 -10.30
C GLU A 283 -5.38 -14.41 -8.83
N ALA A 284 -6.08 -13.52 -8.13
CA ALA A 284 -5.66 -13.06 -6.81
C ALA A 284 -5.65 -14.19 -5.77
N ALA A 285 -6.66 -15.06 -5.78
CA ALA A 285 -6.73 -16.16 -4.82
C ALA A 285 -5.76 -17.30 -5.17
N ALA A 286 -5.57 -17.60 -6.46
CA ALA A 286 -4.72 -18.68 -6.93
C ALA A 286 -3.23 -18.32 -7.03
N SER A 287 -2.86 -17.04 -6.88
CA SER A 287 -1.49 -16.55 -7.08
C SER A 287 -0.94 -16.92 -8.46
N ASN A 288 -1.76 -16.73 -9.50
CA ASN A 288 -1.37 -16.97 -10.90
C ASN A 288 -1.53 -15.69 -11.73
N ILE A 289 -0.95 -15.75 -12.94
CA ILE A 289 -1.34 -14.94 -14.08
C ILE A 289 -2.13 -15.81 -15.05
N GLY A 290 -3.23 -15.32 -15.59
CA GLY A 290 -3.98 -15.96 -16.67
C GLY A 290 -3.78 -15.24 -18.00
N SER A 291 -3.88 -15.98 -19.11
CA SER A 291 -4.04 -15.43 -20.46
C SER A 291 -5.27 -16.03 -21.13
N LEU A 292 -6.03 -15.21 -21.85
CA LEU A 292 -7.18 -15.61 -22.64
C LEU A 292 -6.98 -15.23 -24.11
N ASP A 293 -7.25 -16.17 -25.02
CA ASP A 293 -7.36 -15.89 -26.45
C ASP A 293 -8.81 -15.45 -26.77
N PRO A 294 -9.04 -14.20 -27.19
CA PRO A 294 -10.39 -13.68 -27.42
C PRO A 294 -11.10 -14.34 -28.61
N ALA A 295 -10.36 -14.96 -29.55
CA ALA A 295 -10.95 -15.62 -30.71
C ALA A 295 -11.52 -17.00 -30.37
N THR A 296 -10.89 -17.71 -29.43
CA THR A 296 -11.27 -19.09 -29.07
C THR A 296 -11.92 -19.19 -27.69
N GLY A 297 -11.67 -18.24 -26.81
CA GLY A 297 -12.04 -18.30 -25.39
C GLY A 297 -11.13 -19.22 -24.56
N GLU A 298 -10.04 -19.72 -25.13
CA GLU A 298 -9.10 -20.59 -24.41
C GLU A 298 -8.33 -19.80 -23.35
N ILE A 299 -8.28 -20.37 -22.13
CA ILE A 299 -7.57 -19.79 -20.98
C ILE A 299 -6.38 -20.69 -20.63
N ALA A 300 -5.22 -20.05 -20.42
CA ALA A 300 -4.02 -20.67 -19.85
C ALA A 300 -3.65 -19.97 -18.53
N GLU A 301 -3.20 -20.74 -17.54
CA GLU A 301 -2.81 -20.26 -16.21
C GLU A 301 -1.31 -20.49 -15.96
N TYR A 302 -0.65 -19.47 -15.42
CA TYR A 302 0.78 -19.41 -15.17
C TYR A 302 1.03 -19.13 -13.69
N PRO A 303 1.40 -20.14 -12.89
CA PRO A 303 1.60 -19.94 -11.46
C PRO A 303 2.78 -19.01 -11.18
N LEU A 304 2.57 -18.06 -10.26
CA LEU A 304 3.66 -17.21 -9.79
C LEU A 304 4.56 -17.99 -8.82
N PRO A 305 5.89 -17.81 -8.89
CA PRO A 305 6.79 -18.39 -7.91
C PRO A 305 6.60 -17.66 -6.56
N ALA A 306 6.32 -18.44 -5.50
CA ALA A 306 5.94 -18.05 -4.12
C ALA A 306 4.43 -18.11 -3.83
N THR A 307 4.08 -18.70 -2.67
CA THR A 307 2.74 -18.67 -2.09
C THR A 307 2.51 -17.30 -1.44
N LEU A 308 1.34 -16.69 -1.61
CA LEU A 308 0.87 -15.44 -0.95
C LEU A 308 1.10 -14.11 -1.73
N SER A 309 1.27 -14.13 -3.05
CA SER A 309 1.43 -12.91 -3.88
C SER A 309 0.16 -12.06 -4.00
N ALA A 310 -1.00 -12.70 -4.04
CA ALA A 310 -2.32 -12.07 -4.19
C ALA A 310 -2.39 -11.01 -5.30
N PRO A 311 -2.03 -11.33 -6.55
CA PRO A 311 -1.83 -10.34 -7.59
C PRO A 311 -3.15 -9.61 -7.96
N THR A 312 -3.14 -8.27 -7.99
CA THR A 312 -4.38 -7.48 -8.17
C THR A 312 -4.45 -6.67 -9.46
N ARG A 313 -3.57 -5.69 -9.68
CA ARG A 313 -3.52 -4.92 -10.94
C ARG A 313 -2.50 -5.53 -11.87
N ILE A 314 -2.75 -5.44 -13.16
CA ILE A 314 -1.79 -5.75 -14.22
C ILE A 314 -1.86 -4.67 -15.30
N VAL A 315 -0.71 -4.23 -15.79
CA VAL A 315 -0.60 -3.20 -16.84
C VAL A 315 0.47 -3.56 -17.86
N ASN A 316 0.32 -3.03 -19.06
CA ASN A 316 1.41 -2.93 -20.02
C ASN A 316 2.43 -1.94 -19.48
N GLY A 317 3.61 -2.41 -19.10
CA GLY A 317 4.63 -1.58 -18.47
C GLY A 317 5.92 -1.46 -19.29
N PRO A 318 6.95 -0.85 -18.69
CA PRO A 318 8.25 -0.67 -19.34
C PRO A 318 8.91 -1.96 -19.81
N GLY A 319 9.76 -1.84 -20.82
CA GLY A 319 10.55 -2.97 -21.35
C GLY A 319 9.74 -3.96 -22.18
N GLY A 320 8.47 -3.67 -22.48
CA GLY A 320 7.58 -4.62 -23.16
C GLY A 320 7.04 -5.71 -22.23
N HIS A 321 7.29 -5.60 -20.92
CA HIS A 321 6.84 -6.54 -19.92
C HIS A 321 5.42 -6.22 -19.43
N LEU A 322 4.76 -7.24 -18.89
CA LEU A 322 3.56 -7.07 -18.08
C LEU A 322 3.98 -6.89 -16.63
N TRP A 323 3.45 -5.85 -16.00
CA TRP A 323 3.75 -5.47 -14.62
C TRP A 323 2.49 -5.63 -13.78
N PHE A 324 2.62 -6.20 -12.59
CA PHE A 324 1.51 -6.46 -11.70
C PHE A 324 1.84 -6.15 -10.24
N THR A 325 0.82 -5.83 -9.47
CA THR A 325 0.96 -5.58 -8.03
C THR A 325 0.82 -6.87 -7.25
N GLU A 326 1.66 -7.07 -6.25
CA GLU A 326 1.58 -8.17 -5.27
C GLU A 326 1.33 -7.60 -3.88
N PRO A 327 0.09 -7.12 -3.60
CA PRO A 327 -0.26 -6.53 -2.33
C PRO A 327 -0.01 -7.45 -1.13
N GLY A 328 -0.16 -8.77 -1.32
CA GLY A 328 0.09 -9.77 -0.28
C GLY A 328 1.56 -9.80 0.20
N ARG A 329 2.49 -9.27 -0.61
CA ARG A 329 3.93 -9.25 -0.33
C ARG A 329 4.52 -7.85 -0.27
N GLY A 330 3.75 -6.82 -0.62
CA GLY A 330 4.26 -5.44 -0.77
C GLY A 330 5.29 -5.32 -1.91
N LEU A 331 5.11 -6.10 -2.97
CA LEU A 331 6.01 -6.16 -4.13
C LEU A 331 5.29 -5.73 -5.40
N ILE A 332 6.08 -5.37 -6.41
CA ILE A 332 5.62 -5.26 -7.79
C ILE A 332 6.38 -6.29 -8.60
N GLY A 333 5.66 -7.20 -9.25
CA GLY A 333 6.23 -8.21 -10.12
C GLY A 333 6.15 -7.79 -11.59
N HIS A 334 7.07 -8.30 -12.40
CA HIS A 334 6.96 -8.21 -13.85
C HIS A 334 7.55 -9.43 -14.57
N PHE A 335 7.04 -9.69 -15.77
CA PHE A 335 7.47 -10.80 -16.63
C PHE A 335 7.34 -10.44 -18.10
N ASP A 336 8.09 -11.13 -18.96
CA ASP A 336 7.92 -11.06 -20.41
C ASP A 336 6.72 -11.92 -20.82
N PRO A 337 5.67 -11.37 -21.46
CA PRO A 337 4.53 -12.16 -21.91
C PRO A 337 4.89 -13.26 -22.92
N ALA A 338 6.04 -13.17 -23.60
CA ALA A 338 6.54 -14.23 -24.48
C ALA A 338 7.17 -15.42 -23.72
N ASP A 339 7.58 -15.22 -22.46
CA ASP A 339 8.11 -16.25 -21.56
C ASP A 339 7.41 -16.18 -20.19
N PRO A 340 6.12 -16.60 -20.12
CA PRO A 340 5.32 -16.43 -18.93
C PRO A 340 5.81 -17.28 -17.74
N PRO A 341 5.35 -16.95 -16.52
CA PRO A 341 5.75 -17.65 -15.30
C PRO A 341 5.48 -19.16 -15.34
N SER A 342 6.37 -19.93 -14.72
CA SER A 342 6.28 -21.40 -14.64
C SER A 342 6.41 -21.92 -13.20
N GLY A 343 5.97 -21.13 -12.21
CA GLY A 343 6.04 -21.49 -10.81
C GLY A 343 5.30 -22.81 -10.50
N THR A 344 5.58 -23.37 -9.32
CA THR A 344 4.82 -24.53 -8.83
C THR A 344 3.37 -24.12 -8.58
N SER A 345 2.41 -24.94 -9.03
CA SER A 345 1.00 -24.74 -8.75
C SER A 345 0.75 -24.67 -7.25
N HIS A 346 0.10 -23.59 -6.80
CA HIS A 346 -0.36 -23.48 -5.42
C HIS A 346 -1.63 -24.31 -5.23
N PRO A 347 -1.84 -24.94 -4.05
CA PRO A 347 -3.07 -25.66 -3.77
C PRO A 347 -4.27 -24.73 -3.94
N ALA A 348 -5.29 -25.19 -4.69
CA ALA A 348 -6.54 -24.47 -4.88
C ALA A 348 -7.16 -24.13 -3.51
N VAL A 349 -7.61 -22.90 -3.37
CA VAL A 349 -8.47 -22.46 -2.27
C VAL A 349 -9.76 -23.28 -2.38
N PRO A 350 -10.18 -23.98 -1.33
CA PRO A 350 -11.51 -24.60 -1.33
C PRO A 350 -12.55 -23.53 -1.65
N ALA A 351 -13.45 -23.80 -2.61
CA ALA A 351 -14.55 -22.91 -2.93
C ALA A 351 -15.25 -22.45 -1.63
N SER A 352 -15.39 -21.14 -1.47
CA SER A 352 -16.08 -20.53 -0.34
C SER A 352 -17.42 -21.25 -0.13
N ALA A 353 -17.70 -21.70 1.10
CA ALA A 353 -19.02 -22.24 1.40
C ALA A 353 -20.10 -21.19 1.05
N PRO A 354 -21.27 -21.58 0.50
CA PRO A 354 -22.33 -20.63 0.19
C PRO A 354 -22.67 -19.76 1.42
N GLY A 355 -22.49 -18.44 1.29
CA GLY A 355 -22.72 -17.48 2.37
C GLY A 355 -21.48 -17.02 3.14
N ALA A 356 -20.29 -17.54 2.82
CA ALA A 356 -19.02 -16.97 3.29
C ALA A 356 -18.58 -15.82 2.36
N SER A 357 -18.44 -14.62 2.92
CA SER A 357 -17.82 -13.49 2.20
C SER A 357 -16.30 -13.61 2.32
N PRO A 358 -15.54 -13.72 1.21
CA PRO A 358 -14.10 -13.54 1.24
C PRO A 358 -13.84 -12.13 1.77
N ASN A 359 -13.14 -12.03 2.90
CA ASN A 359 -12.81 -10.75 3.50
C ASN A 359 -11.83 -10.02 2.57
N PRO A 360 -12.17 -8.84 2.01
CA PRO A 360 -11.27 -8.07 1.13
C PRO A 360 -9.95 -7.71 1.83
N GLY A 361 -9.96 -7.58 3.16
CA GLY A 361 -8.78 -7.30 3.98
C GLY A 361 -7.77 -8.45 4.08
N ALA A 362 -8.21 -9.69 3.83
CA ALA A 362 -7.33 -10.87 3.85
C ALA A 362 -6.31 -10.88 2.70
N ARG A 363 -6.53 -10.08 1.64
CA ARG A 363 -5.61 -9.96 0.50
C ARG A 363 -4.32 -9.20 0.84
N PHE A 364 -4.25 -8.56 2.01
CA PHE A 364 -3.24 -7.58 2.38
C PHE A 364 -2.46 -7.94 3.67
N GLN A 365 -2.66 -9.12 4.27
CA GLN A 365 -2.26 -9.41 5.65
C GLN A 365 -1.60 -10.79 5.81
N ASN A 366 -0.49 -11.00 5.10
CA ASN A 366 0.04 -12.35 4.88
C ASN A 366 1.26 -12.69 5.74
N GLN A 367 1.47 -12.00 6.85
CA GLN A 367 2.67 -12.21 7.67
C GLN A 367 2.43 -12.92 8.99
N CYS A 368 1.19 -13.02 9.46
CA CYS A 368 0.88 -13.57 10.77
C CYS A 368 0.30 -14.99 10.69
N ALA A 369 0.33 -15.71 11.81
CA ALA A 369 -0.17 -17.08 11.87
C ALA A 369 -1.68 -17.15 11.59
N VAL A 370 -2.12 -18.26 10.99
CA VAL A 370 -3.53 -18.56 10.76
C VAL A 370 -4.32 -18.41 12.06
N GLU A 371 -5.54 -17.86 11.99
CA GLU A 371 -6.43 -17.65 13.14
C GLU A 371 -5.92 -16.64 14.17
N SER A 372 -4.83 -15.92 13.88
CA SER A 372 -4.40 -14.79 14.71
C SER A 372 -4.94 -13.46 14.16
N LEU A 373 -5.07 -12.46 15.03
CA LEU A 373 -5.31 -11.09 14.60
C LEU A 373 -3.95 -10.42 14.35
N CYS A 374 -3.58 -10.30 13.08
CA CYS A 374 -2.37 -9.64 12.62
C CYS A 374 -2.50 -8.13 12.75
N GLN A 375 -1.45 -7.52 13.30
CA GLN A 375 -1.27 -6.08 13.35
C GLN A 375 -0.03 -5.70 12.56
N THR A 376 -0.16 -4.76 11.63
CA THR A 376 0.96 -4.11 10.96
C THR A 376 0.85 -2.61 11.13
N GLN A 377 1.93 -1.98 11.57
CA GLN A 377 2.07 -0.54 11.67
C GLN A 377 3.26 -0.08 10.83
N VAL A 378 3.04 0.94 10.01
CA VAL A 378 4.07 1.51 9.13
C VAL A 378 4.13 3.02 9.35
N THR A 379 5.32 3.57 9.57
CA THR A 379 5.52 5.03 9.56
C THR A 379 5.50 5.55 8.12
N THR A 380 4.67 6.55 7.85
CA THR A 380 4.57 7.23 6.54
C THR A 380 5.25 8.59 6.54
N GLY A 381 5.67 9.06 7.71
CA GLY A 381 6.47 10.26 7.88
C GLY A 381 6.51 10.70 9.34
N GLY A 382 7.14 11.83 9.61
CA GLY A 382 7.17 12.44 10.94
C GLY A 382 8.52 13.02 11.29
N ASP A 383 8.62 13.54 12.50
CA ASP A 383 9.84 14.15 13.02
C ASP A 383 10.18 13.58 14.39
N VAL A 384 11.47 13.27 14.56
CA VAL A 384 12.04 12.85 15.82
C VAL A 384 13.02 13.91 16.27
N LYS A 385 12.88 14.32 17.53
CA LYS A 385 13.81 15.20 18.24
C LYS A 385 14.37 14.45 19.44
N ILE A 386 15.70 14.39 19.52
CA ILE A 386 16.46 13.83 20.64
C ILE A 386 17.47 14.89 21.10
N GLY A 387 17.28 15.46 22.28
CA GLY A 387 18.06 16.58 22.78
C GLY A 387 18.08 17.75 21.79
N THR A 388 19.22 17.98 21.16
CA THR A 388 19.42 18.99 20.11
C THR A 388 19.22 18.46 18.69
N PHE A 389 19.27 17.14 18.51
CA PHE A 389 19.19 16.47 17.22
C PHE A 389 17.75 16.40 16.69
N ARG A 390 17.56 16.68 15.40
CA ARG A 390 16.26 16.55 14.72
C ARG A 390 16.40 15.76 13.43
N GLN A 391 15.56 14.75 13.25
CA GLN A 391 15.52 13.97 12.03
C GLN A 391 14.08 13.84 11.55
N SER A 392 13.85 14.21 10.30
CA SER A 392 12.61 13.87 9.62
C SER A 392 12.70 12.44 9.12
N LEU A 393 11.66 11.64 9.36
CA LEU A 393 11.60 10.25 8.95
C LEU A 393 10.89 10.15 7.60
N PRO A 394 11.48 9.45 6.61
CA PRO A 394 10.78 9.13 5.38
C PRO A 394 9.67 8.08 5.63
N SER A 395 8.80 7.91 4.65
CA SER A 395 7.86 6.77 4.62
C SER A 395 8.64 5.45 4.63
N GLY A 396 8.15 4.46 5.38
CA GLY A 396 8.79 3.15 5.55
C GLY A 396 9.97 3.11 6.51
N ALA A 397 10.32 4.23 7.15
CA ALA A 397 11.47 4.29 8.07
C ALA A 397 11.37 3.30 9.25
N ILE A 398 10.14 2.99 9.68
CA ILE A 398 9.85 2.03 10.75
C ILE A 398 8.59 1.26 10.34
N ARG A 399 8.68 -0.07 10.43
CA ARG A 399 7.55 -0.98 10.30
C ARG A 399 7.58 -2.02 11.40
N ILE A 400 6.42 -2.28 11.99
CA ILE A 400 6.23 -3.28 13.03
C ILE A 400 5.06 -4.18 12.64
N THR A 401 5.30 -5.49 12.63
CA THR A 401 4.26 -6.48 12.31
C THR A 401 4.28 -7.61 13.33
N GLY A 402 3.10 -8.07 13.73
CA GLY A 402 2.98 -9.24 14.59
C GLY A 402 1.54 -9.64 14.87
N SER A 403 1.36 -10.89 15.28
CA SER A 403 0.08 -11.40 15.76
C SER A 403 -0.20 -10.87 17.16
N LEU A 404 -1.43 -10.42 17.44
CA LEU A 404 -1.86 -10.10 18.79
C LEU A 404 -1.96 -11.39 19.62
N GLY A 405 -0.94 -11.63 20.45
CA GLY A 405 -0.84 -12.76 21.35
C GLY A 405 -1.61 -12.55 22.66
N ALA A 406 -1.31 -13.39 23.65
CA ALA A 406 -1.92 -13.28 24.97
C ALA A 406 -1.50 -11.97 25.67
N PRO A 407 -2.39 -11.36 26.47
CA PRO A 407 -2.01 -10.25 27.31
C PRO A 407 -1.01 -10.70 28.39
N ASP A 408 -0.05 -9.84 28.70
CA ASP A 408 0.89 -10.04 29.80
C ASP A 408 0.30 -9.60 31.16
N GLU A 409 1.15 -9.54 32.18
CA GLU A 409 0.79 -9.12 33.54
C GLU A 409 0.31 -7.67 33.65
N THR A 410 0.65 -6.79 32.69
CA THR A 410 0.12 -5.42 32.64
C THR A 410 -1.22 -5.34 31.90
N GLY A 411 -1.63 -6.43 31.26
CA GLY A 411 -2.83 -6.50 30.43
C GLY A 411 -2.59 -6.03 28.99
N ASP A 412 -1.34 -5.77 28.61
CA ASP A 412 -0.96 -5.38 27.25
C ASP A 412 -0.77 -6.64 26.40
N PHE A 413 -1.23 -6.63 25.15
CA PHE A 413 -1.07 -7.76 24.23
C PHE A 413 0.38 -7.87 23.78
N VAL A 414 1.02 -9.00 24.02
CA VAL A 414 2.35 -9.26 23.47
C VAL A 414 2.20 -9.54 21.97
N LEU A 415 2.92 -8.80 21.12
CA LEU A 415 2.96 -9.12 19.69
C LEU A 415 3.89 -10.31 19.47
N ASP A 416 3.33 -11.40 18.98
CA ASP A 416 4.11 -12.52 18.48
C ASP A 416 4.70 -12.17 17.10
N PRO A 417 5.96 -12.54 16.81
CA PRO A 417 6.57 -12.27 15.51
C PRO A 417 5.77 -12.85 14.34
N PRO A 418 5.87 -12.23 13.14
CA PRO A 418 5.26 -12.79 11.95
C PRO A 418 5.87 -14.15 11.59
N VAL A 419 5.09 -15.01 10.95
CA VAL A 419 5.50 -16.30 10.41
C VAL A 419 6.56 -16.12 9.32
N VAL A 420 6.48 -15.03 8.55
CA VAL A 420 7.43 -14.68 7.49
C VAL A 420 7.89 -13.23 7.66
N GLY A 421 9.19 -13.00 7.56
CA GLY A 421 9.79 -11.66 7.68
C GLY A 421 10.29 -11.35 9.09
N GLN A 422 10.51 -10.06 9.37
CA GLN A 422 10.97 -9.58 10.67
C GLN A 422 9.86 -8.79 11.36
N GLN A 423 9.79 -8.92 12.68
CA GLN A 423 8.84 -8.15 13.50
C GLN A 423 9.08 -6.64 13.44
N LEU A 424 10.35 -6.21 13.26
CA LEU A 424 10.74 -4.83 13.00
C LEU A 424 11.52 -4.76 11.70
N ILE A 425 11.10 -3.90 10.77
CA ILE A 425 11.89 -3.51 9.60
C ILE A 425 12.17 -2.02 9.70
N SER A 426 13.45 -1.65 9.63
CA SER A 426 13.90 -0.25 9.68
C SER A 426 15.09 -0.07 8.74
N PRO A 427 14.84 0.32 7.47
CA PRO A 427 15.90 0.64 6.52
C PRO A 427 16.78 1.79 7.05
N PRO A 428 18.09 1.80 6.77
CA PRO A 428 18.96 2.89 7.20
C PRO A 428 18.48 4.25 6.69
N VAL A 429 18.29 5.21 7.59
CA VAL A 429 17.87 6.58 7.27
C VAL A 429 19.09 7.49 7.23
N ASP A 430 19.32 8.16 6.10
CA ASP A 430 20.38 9.16 5.95
C ASP A 430 20.09 10.42 6.78
N VAL A 431 21.10 10.90 7.50
CA VAL A 431 21.04 12.16 8.26
C VAL A 431 21.51 13.31 7.36
N PRO A 432 20.68 14.33 7.09
CA PRO A 432 21.05 15.46 6.24
C PRO A 432 22.30 16.18 6.73
N GLY A 433 23.28 16.33 5.83
CA GLY A 433 24.58 16.94 6.10
C GLY A 433 25.50 16.11 7.00
N GLY A 434 25.13 14.88 7.34
CA GLY A 434 26.00 13.92 8.01
C GLY A 434 26.28 14.24 9.48
N LEU A 435 27.42 13.77 9.99
CA LEU A 435 27.87 14.06 11.35
C LEU A 435 28.11 15.57 11.59
N ILE A 436 28.39 16.33 10.52
CA ILE A 436 28.73 17.76 10.55
C ILE A 436 27.50 18.67 10.31
N GLY A 437 26.50 18.19 9.57
CA GLY A 437 25.42 19.01 8.98
C GLY A 437 24.41 19.63 9.95
N GLN A 438 24.35 19.14 11.19
CA GLN A 438 23.49 19.69 12.24
C GLN A 438 24.26 20.49 13.29
N LEU A 439 25.53 20.84 13.03
CA LEU A 439 26.34 21.65 13.93
C LEU A 439 25.99 23.15 13.81
N PRO A 440 25.64 23.84 14.91
CA PRO A 440 25.81 25.28 14.97
C PRO A 440 27.32 25.57 15.13
N LEU A 441 27.93 26.03 14.03
CA LEU A 441 29.25 26.69 13.96
C LEU A 441 30.50 25.87 14.33
N ILE A 442 31.08 25.22 13.31
CA ILE A 442 32.53 25.29 13.09
C ILE A 442 32.80 25.49 11.59
N GLY A 443 32.75 26.73 11.10
CA GLY A 443 33.51 27.10 9.89
C GLY A 443 34.86 27.71 10.30
N PRO A 444 35.92 27.79 9.46
CA PRO A 444 36.09 27.37 8.07
C PRO A 444 37.39 26.55 7.87
N ILE A 445 37.55 25.37 8.50
CA ILE A 445 38.77 24.55 8.31
C ILE A 445 38.62 23.50 7.18
N LEU A 446 37.39 23.16 6.78
CA LEU A 446 37.12 22.09 5.81
C LEU A 446 36.59 22.58 4.45
N GLY A 447 36.87 23.84 4.11
CA GLY A 447 36.37 24.51 2.90
C GLY A 447 36.85 23.96 1.56
N LYS A 448 37.66 22.89 1.53
CA LYS A 448 38.07 22.18 0.30
C LYS A 448 38.31 20.71 0.61
N SER A 449 37.25 19.92 0.65
CA SER A 449 37.31 18.50 1.03
C SER A 449 37.02 17.60 -0.17
N PRO A 450 37.92 16.66 -0.55
CA PRO A 450 37.70 15.72 -1.66
C PRO A 450 36.47 14.84 -1.45
N ALA A 451 35.92 14.26 -2.52
CA ALA A 451 34.76 13.36 -2.50
C ALA A 451 34.87 12.21 -1.47
N ALA A 452 36.09 11.78 -1.10
CA ALA A 452 36.34 10.80 -0.05
C ALA A 452 35.91 11.23 1.37
N MET A 453 35.83 12.54 1.66
CA MET A 453 35.30 13.03 2.94
C MET A 453 33.77 12.94 3.03
N TRP A 454 33.05 12.73 1.93
CA TRP A 454 31.59 12.67 1.93
C TRP A 454 31.10 11.35 2.54
N ASP A 455 31.77 10.23 2.29
CA ASP A 455 31.45 8.93 2.92
C ASP A 455 31.74 8.92 4.42
N VAL A 456 32.79 9.61 4.86
CA VAL A 456 33.15 9.77 6.28
C VAL A 456 32.19 10.74 6.99
N ASN A 457 31.54 11.64 6.26
CA ASN A 457 30.52 12.52 6.83
C ASN A 457 29.12 11.87 6.84
N ARG A 458 28.81 10.97 5.89
CA ARG A 458 27.51 10.32 5.76
C ARG A 458 27.17 9.52 7.02
N LEU A 459 26.15 9.95 7.75
CA LEU A 459 25.65 9.25 8.93
C LEU A 459 24.32 8.60 8.56
N THR A 460 24.18 7.31 8.86
CA THR A 460 22.92 6.58 8.72
C THR A 460 22.45 6.08 10.07
N ILE A 461 21.13 6.07 10.27
CA ILE A 461 20.49 5.59 11.49
C ILE A 461 19.74 4.30 11.16
N SER A 462 19.97 3.24 11.94
CA SER A 462 19.17 2.01 11.88
C SER A 462 18.67 1.62 13.27
N GLN A 463 17.74 0.68 13.34
CA GLN A 463 17.08 0.31 14.59
C GLN A 463 16.95 -1.20 14.73
N THR A 464 17.03 -1.71 15.96
CA THR A 464 16.77 -3.11 16.30
C THR A 464 15.89 -3.20 17.54
N LEU A 465 15.09 -4.27 17.66
CA LEU A 465 14.33 -4.51 18.88
C LEU A 465 15.25 -4.82 20.07
N ALA A 466 14.97 -4.21 21.21
CA ALA A 466 15.67 -4.45 22.47
C ALA A 466 14.87 -5.35 23.45
N GLY A 467 13.68 -5.79 23.04
CA GLY A 467 12.76 -6.60 23.83
C GLY A 467 11.49 -6.94 23.05
N LYS A 468 10.48 -7.46 23.76
CA LYS A 468 9.17 -7.77 23.17
C LYS A 468 8.40 -6.50 22.83
N VAL A 469 7.60 -6.56 21.77
CA VAL A 469 6.69 -5.49 21.37
C VAL A 469 5.33 -5.74 22.02
N HIS A 470 4.70 -4.69 22.55
CA HIS A 470 3.41 -4.78 23.21
C HIS A 470 2.39 -3.86 22.54
N ALA A 471 1.22 -4.37 22.17
CA ALA A 471 0.07 -3.57 21.81
C ALA A 471 -0.75 -3.27 23.05
N TYR A 472 -1.09 -2.02 23.25
CA TYR A 472 -1.89 -1.58 24.39
C TYR A 472 -3.03 -0.70 23.94
N LEU A 473 -4.12 -0.74 24.69
CA LEU A 473 -5.32 0.01 24.35
C LEU A 473 -5.20 1.45 24.85
N THR A 474 -5.63 2.40 24.02
CA THR A 474 -5.78 3.81 24.37
C THR A 474 -7.23 4.26 24.20
N ASP A 475 -7.57 5.45 24.70
CA ASP A 475 -8.90 6.04 24.51
C ASP A 475 -9.27 6.26 23.03
N SER A 476 -8.26 6.31 22.16
CA SER A 476 -8.37 6.67 20.74
C SER A 476 -7.97 5.55 19.77
N GLY A 477 -7.57 4.36 20.26
CA GLY A 477 -7.19 3.24 19.40
C GLY A 477 -6.28 2.19 20.06
N LEU A 478 -5.47 1.53 19.22
CA LEU A 478 -4.52 0.50 19.61
C LEU A 478 -3.09 1.03 19.46
N GLY A 479 -2.48 1.44 20.57
CA GLY A 479 -1.10 1.92 20.62
C GLY A 479 -0.09 0.78 20.62
N VAL A 480 1.18 1.11 20.34
CA VAL A 480 2.28 0.14 20.34
C VAL A 480 3.41 0.64 21.23
N ARG A 481 3.91 -0.23 22.09
CA ARG A 481 5.10 -0.01 22.90
C ARG A 481 6.24 -0.83 22.32
N VAL A 482 7.29 -0.14 21.89
CA VAL A 482 8.39 -0.72 21.14
C VAL A 482 9.70 -0.42 21.87
N PRO A 483 10.39 -1.44 22.40
CA PRO A 483 11.74 -1.28 22.91
C PRO A 483 12.73 -1.31 21.75
N LEU A 484 13.48 -0.22 21.55
CA LEU A 484 14.39 -0.03 20.42
C LEU A 484 15.82 0.26 20.88
N ASN A 485 16.79 -0.28 20.15
CA ASN A 485 18.15 0.22 20.10
C ASN A 485 18.33 0.99 18.80
N VAL A 486 18.80 2.23 18.88
CA VAL A 486 19.11 3.08 17.74
C VAL A 486 20.61 3.00 17.48
N HIS A 487 21.00 2.62 16.26
CA HIS A 487 22.39 2.50 15.84
C HIS A 487 22.78 3.68 14.97
N LEU A 488 23.91 4.31 15.30
CA LEU A 488 24.51 5.38 14.51
C LEU A 488 25.65 4.81 13.68
N ASN A 489 25.47 4.74 12.37
CA ASN A 489 26.38 4.03 11.47
C ASN A 489 27.15 5.01 10.58
N ASN A 490 28.47 4.95 10.69
CA ASN A 490 29.44 5.67 9.87
C ASN A 490 30.82 4.99 10.00
N GLN A 491 31.73 5.19 9.04
CA GLN A 491 33.11 4.70 9.09
C GLN A 491 33.86 5.07 10.40
N LEU A 492 33.61 6.24 11.00
CA LEU A 492 34.26 6.68 12.25
C LEU A 492 33.64 6.08 13.51
N LEU A 493 32.32 5.88 13.50
CA LEU A 493 31.57 5.41 14.67
C LEU A 493 31.59 3.87 14.78
N GLY A 494 31.85 3.19 13.66
CA GLY A 494 31.70 1.74 13.56
C GLY A 494 30.23 1.32 13.60
N THR A 495 29.99 0.03 13.82
CA THR A 495 28.64 -0.57 13.87
C THR A 495 28.14 -0.80 15.29
N THR A 496 28.91 -0.37 16.30
CA THR A 496 28.62 -0.60 17.73
C THR A 496 28.05 0.62 18.44
N CYS A 497 28.06 1.79 17.79
CA CYS A 497 27.56 3.03 18.36
C CYS A 497 26.04 2.96 18.52
N THR A 498 25.59 2.75 19.75
CA THR A 498 24.19 2.43 20.06
C THR A 498 23.63 3.38 21.11
N ILE A 499 22.39 3.81 20.92
CA ILE A 499 21.56 4.53 21.90
C ILE A 499 20.37 3.63 22.23
N GLY A 500 20.33 3.10 23.46
CA GLY A 500 19.23 2.25 23.89
C GLY A 500 19.55 1.42 25.14
N PRO A 501 18.56 0.68 25.66
CA PRO A 501 17.20 0.55 25.11
C PRO A 501 16.36 1.83 25.33
N ILE A 502 15.60 2.24 24.32
CA ILE A 502 14.58 3.29 24.37
C ILE A 502 13.22 2.60 24.31
N THR A 503 12.35 2.84 25.28
CA THR A 503 10.97 2.36 25.24
C THR A 503 10.07 3.45 24.70
N ALA A 504 9.74 3.39 23.41
CA ALA A 504 8.79 4.30 22.79
C ALA A 504 7.37 3.77 23.03
N SER A 505 6.57 4.45 23.85
CA SER A 505 5.13 4.21 23.95
C SER A 505 4.43 5.14 22.99
N LEU A 506 3.86 4.59 21.91
CA LEU A 506 3.32 5.35 20.79
C LEU A 506 1.78 5.20 20.80
N PRO A 507 1.05 6.08 21.51
CA PRO A 507 -0.40 6.06 21.49
C PRO A 507 -0.89 6.44 20.09
N THR A 508 -1.82 5.66 19.53
CA THR A 508 -2.44 5.97 18.23
C THR A 508 -3.65 6.85 18.41
N THR A 509 -3.73 7.90 17.59
CA THR A 509 -5.00 8.59 17.31
C THR A 509 -5.39 8.30 15.87
N PHE A 510 -6.55 7.67 15.65
CA PHE A 510 -7.11 7.54 14.30
C PHE A 510 -7.51 8.90 13.76
N LEU A 511 -7.10 9.22 12.52
CA LEU A 511 -7.52 10.45 11.86
C LEU A 511 -8.99 10.36 11.42
N ALA A 512 -9.74 11.45 11.56
CA ALA A 512 -11.14 11.52 11.13
C ALA A 512 -11.27 11.20 9.64
N GLY A 513 -12.30 10.45 9.23
CA GLY A 513 -12.55 10.03 7.84
C GLY A 513 -11.81 8.77 7.39
N ALA A 514 -11.05 8.11 8.28
CA ALA A 514 -10.60 6.75 8.03
C ALA A 514 -11.82 5.84 7.73
N PRO A 515 -11.75 4.98 6.69
CA PRO A 515 -12.87 4.13 6.29
C PRO A 515 -13.31 3.23 7.44
N ASN A 516 -14.44 3.58 8.06
CA ASN A 516 -15.10 2.73 9.03
C ASN A 516 -15.75 1.56 8.30
N GLY A 517 -15.16 0.37 8.40
CA GLY A 517 -15.85 -0.86 8.01
C GLY A 517 -15.17 -2.09 8.55
N ASP A 518 -15.85 -2.82 9.44
CA ASP A 518 -15.61 -4.23 9.71
C ASP A 518 -16.96 -4.93 9.58
N PRO A 519 -17.09 -6.04 8.82
CA PRO A 519 -18.13 -6.98 9.15
C PRO A 519 -17.70 -7.85 10.33
N HIS A 520 -16.65 -8.69 10.23
CA HIS A 520 -16.08 -9.43 11.38
C HIS A 520 -14.62 -10.00 11.15
N LEU A 521 -13.55 -9.34 10.72
CA LEU A 521 -12.65 -8.38 11.42
C LEU A 521 -11.67 -7.74 10.40
N GLY A 522 -12.19 -7.36 9.22
CA GLY A 522 -11.41 -6.91 8.06
C GLY A 522 -11.36 -5.39 7.92
N PHE A 523 -10.28 -4.75 8.39
CA PHE A 523 -10.18 -3.30 8.38
C PHE A 523 -9.16 -2.75 7.37
N VAL A 524 -9.50 -1.60 6.80
CA VAL A 524 -8.76 -0.84 5.78
C VAL A 524 -7.61 -0.05 6.43
N PRO A 525 -6.47 0.19 5.78
CA PRO A 525 -5.40 1.05 6.30
C PRO A 525 -5.95 2.34 6.92
N ALA A 526 -5.72 2.52 8.22
CA ALA A 526 -6.15 3.71 8.93
C ALA A 526 -4.94 4.60 9.20
N ALA A 527 -5.02 5.86 8.75
CA ALA A 527 -4.01 6.84 9.09
C ALA A 527 -4.02 7.11 10.60
N VAL A 528 -2.83 7.04 11.20
CA VAL A 528 -2.62 7.25 12.63
C VAL A 528 -1.56 8.32 12.86
N SER A 529 -1.77 9.12 13.91
CA SER A 529 -0.72 9.95 14.49
C SER A 529 -0.24 9.30 15.78
N LEU A 530 1.09 9.27 15.95
CA LEU A 530 1.78 8.81 17.15
C LEU A 530 2.57 9.97 17.71
N GLU A 531 2.32 10.34 18.96
CA GLU A 531 3.08 11.41 19.61
C GLU A 531 3.42 11.00 21.04
N ALA A 532 4.71 11.03 21.37
CA ALA A 532 5.17 10.79 22.73
C ALA A 532 6.49 11.50 23.04
N PRO A 533 6.64 12.03 24.27
CA PRO A 533 7.96 12.30 24.81
C PRO A 533 8.67 10.95 25.07
N ILE A 534 9.97 10.90 24.82
CA ILE A 534 10.79 9.69 24.99
C ILE A 534 12.00 9.98 25.87
N GLU A 535 12.27 9.17 26.88
CA GLU A 535 13.55 9.24 27.59
C GLU A 535 14.63 8.57 26.75
N VAL A 536 15.78 9.24 26.61
CA VAL A 536 16.86 8.74 25.76
C VAL A 536 18.14 8.61 26.57
N PRO A 537 18.73 7.40 26.69
CA PRO A 537 19.96 7.18 27.43
C PRO A 537 21.18 7.72 26.68
N ALA A 538 22.34 7.66 27.33
CA ALA A 538 23.62 7.97 26.69
C ALA A 538 23.95 6.97 25.57
N ALA A 539 24.52 7.48 24.47
CA ALA A 539 25.19 6.69 23.44
C ALA A 539 26.41 5.96 24.02
N ARG A 540 26.65 4.74 23.54
CA ARG A 540 27.76 3.88 23.95
C ARG A 540 28.37 3.16 22.76
N GLY A 541 29.66 2.84 22.85
CA GLY A 541 30.36 2.03 21.84
C GLY A 541 30.63 2.76 20.53
N CYS A 542 30.70 4.09 20.56
CA CYS A 542 30.94 4.96 19.43
C CYS A 542 32.44 5.10 19.15
N GLY A 543 32.86 4.65 17.97
CA GLY A 543 34.26 4.62 17.55
C GLY A 543 35.08 3.53 18.24
N PRO A 544 36.38 3.42 17.93
CA PRO A 544 37.25 2.41 18.51
C PRO A 544 37.21 2.45 20.03
N PHE A 545 36.81 1.35 20.66
CA PHE A 545 36.69 1.21 22.12
C PHE A 545 35.78 2.24 22.82
N GLY A 546 34.84 2.87 22.10
CA GLY A 546 33.91 3.86 22.68
C GLY A 546 34.52 5.25 22.90
N LEU A 547 35.68 5.55 22.31
CA LEU A 547 36.37 6.83 22.49
C LEU A 547 35.56 8.06 22.05
N LEU A 548 34.53 7.86 21.22
CA LEU A 548 33.65 8.94 20.74
C LEU A 548 32.32 9.02 21.51
N ASP A 549 32.12 8.21 22.55
CA ASP A 549 30.88 8.22 23.36
C ASP A 549 30.60 9.61 23.93
N GLY A 550 31.60 10.23 24.56
CA GLY A 550 31.46 11.58 25.13
C GLY A 550 31.15 12.65 24.08
N VAL A 551 31.75 12.52 22.88
CA VAL A 551 31.53 13.44 21.77
C VAL A 551 30.09 13.34 21.26
N ILE A 552 29.62 12.12 20.97
CA ILE A 552 28.23 11.89 20.53
C ILE A 552 27.25 12.34 21.59
N ASN A 553 27.50 12.02 22.87
CA ASN A 553 26.63 12.43 23.96
C ASN A 553 26.55 13.94 24.11
N GLN A 554 27.67 14.65 24.02
CA GLN A 554 27.68 16.11 24.08
C GLN A 554 26.99 16.74 22.86
N LEU A 555 27.21 16.19 21.66
CA LEU A 555 26.63 16.72 20.42
C LEU A 555 25.12 16.56 20.35
N MET A 556 24.60 15.39 20.76
CA MET A 556 23.17 15.09 20.75
C MET A 556 22.44 15.53 22.02
N GLY A 557 23.18 15.92 23.07
CA GLY A 557 22.63 16.30 24.37
C GLY A 557 22.11 15.10 25.19
N LEU A 558 22.88 14.01 25.22
CA LEU A 558 22.53 12.75 25.89
C LEU A 558 23.28 12.56 27.22
N PRO A 559 22.71 11.82 28.20
CA PRO A 559 21.33 11.33 28.21
C PRO A 559 20.34 12.50 28.28
N SER A 560 19.17 12.33 27.65
CA SER A 560 18.18 13.39 27.52
C SER A 560 16.85 12.99 28.15
N PRO A 561 16.30 13.78 29.08
CA PRO A 561 15.02 13.47 29.74
C PRO A 561 13.85 13.64 28.76
N ALA A 562 12.72 13.00 29.07
CA ALA A 562 11.52 12.97 28.22
C ALA A 562 11.07 14.38 27.77
N SER A 563 11.21 15.39 28.62
CA SER A 563 10.81 16.78 28.35
C SER A 563 11.61 17.47 27.26
N GLN A 564 12.78 16.95 26.89
CA GLN A 564 13.64 17.53 25.85
C GLN A 564 13.48 16.84 24.49
N ASN A 565 12.84 15.67 24.47
CA ASN A 565 12.69 14.82 23.31
C ASN A 565 11.24 14.77 22.85
N SER A 566 11.03 14.54 21.57
CA SER A 566 9.70 14.34 21.02
C SER A 566 9.76 13.42 19.82
N MET A 567 8.83 12.49 19.72
CA MET A 567 8.63 11.69 18.52
C MET A 567 7.21 11.94 18.05
N LYS A 568 7.06 12.54 16.86
CA LYS A 568 5.77 12.74 16.20
C LYS A 568 5.79 12.01 14.87
N LEU A 569 5.07 10.90 14.78
CA LEU A 569 4.99 10.06 13.60
C LEU A 569 3.59 10.13 13.01
N THR A 570 3.53 10.19 11.68
CA THR A 570 2.34 9.80 10.93
C THR A 570 2.56 8.39 10.39
N GLY A 571 1.53 7.57 10.39
CA GLY A 571 1.64 6.21 9.93
C GLY A 571 0.32 5.61 9.49
N VAL A 572 0.36 4.34 9.16
CA VAL A 572 -0.80 3.53 8.86
C VAL A 572 -0.81 2.33 9.77
N LEU A 573 -1.97 2.08 10.39
CA LEU A 573 -2.25 0.86 11.14
C LEU A 573 -3.17 -0.02 10.30
N ASN A 574 -2.78 -1.28 10.16
CA ASN A 574 -3.54 -2.33 9.50
C ASN A 574 -3.79 -3.46 10.51
N LEU A 575 -5.04 -3.92 10.59
CA LEU A 575 -5.47 -5.01 11.46
C LEU A 575 -6.32 -6.01 10.66
N GLY A 576 -6.00 -7.28 10.80
CA GLY A 576 -6.94 -8.32 10.39
C GLY A 576 -6.33 -9.72 10.43
N ASN A 577 -7.02 -10.67 9.80
CA ASN A 577 -6.83 -12.08 10.12
C ASN A 577 -5.59 -12.64 9.43
N GLY A 578 -4.74 -13.35 10.19
CA GLY A 578 -3.71 -14.18 9.59
C GLY A 578 -4.34 -15.33 8.80
N ILE A 579 -3.79 -15.59 7.61
CA ILE A 579 -4.35 -16.54 6.65
C ILE A 579 -3.46 -17.78 6.50
N ASN A 580 -4.06 -18.91 6.12
CA ASN A 580 -3.34 -20.16 5.84
C ASN A 580 -2.74 -20.18 4.43
N GLN A 581 -1.88 -21.16 4.16
CA GLN A 581 -1.30 -21.43 2.83
C GLN A 581 -2.34 -21.71 1.74
N SER A 582 -3.61 -21.95 2.11
CA SER A 582 -4.71 -22.25 1.20
C SER A 582 -5.74 -21.12 1.11
N ASN A 583 -5.40 -19.88 1.52
CA ASN A 583 -6.24 -18.67 1.44
C ASN A 583 -7.69 -18.84 1.92
N THR A 584 -7.96 -19.77 2.83
CA THR A 584 -9.33 -20.15 3.20
C THR A 584 -9.83 -19.22 4.32
N PRO A 585 -10.91 -18.46 4.13
CA PRO A 585 -11.44 -17.60 5.19
C PRO A 585 -11.96 -18.48 6.33
N GLN A 586 -11.29 -18.46 7.48
CA GLN A 586 -11.89 -18.95 8.71
C GLN A 586 -12.40 -17.75 9.50
N THR A 587 -13.70 -17.74 9.77
CA THR A 587 -14.28 -16.82 10.75
C THR A 587 -13.64 -17.12 12.09
N LEU A 588 -12.88 -16.19 12.63
CA LEU A 588 -12.52 -16.23 14.04
C LEU A 588 -13.84 -16.30 14.82
N ALA A 589 -14.08 -17.44 15.49
CA ALA A 589 -14.93 -17.43 16.66
C ALA A 589 -14.40 -16.29 17.54
N SER A 590 -15.27 -15.39 17.99
CA SER A 590 -14.88 -14.15 18.68
C SER A 590 -14.03 -14.48 19.91
N GLY A 591 -12.72 -14.58 19.72
CA GLY A 591 -11.78 -14.76 20.80
C GLY A 591 -11.88 -13.57 21.74
N PRO A 592 -11.47 -13.72 23.01
CA PRO A 592 -11.56 -12.66 24.00
C PRO A 592 -10.90 -11.34 23.55
N VAL A 593 -9.84 -11.41 22.71
CA VAL A 593 -9.18 -10.25 22.08
C VAL A 593 -10.11 -9.50 21.12
N ALA A 594 -10.70 -10.21 20.17
CA ALA A 594 -11.67 -9.66 19.21
C ALA A 594 -12.92 -9.10 19.90
N ALA A 595 -13.44 -9.79 20.92
CA ALA A 595 -14.60 -9.34 21.68
C ALA A 595 -14.31 -8.06 22.47
N ARG A 596 -13.13 -7.95 23.08
CA ARG A 596 -12.69 -6.77 23.84
C ARG A 596 -12.38 -5.58 22.92
N LEU A 597 -11.73 -5.81 21.77
CA LEU A 597 -11.50 -4.77 20.74
C LEU A 597 -12.83 -4.26 20.16
N LYS A 598 -13.78 -5.16 19.85
CA LYS A 598 -15.15 -4.81 19.40
C LYS A 598 -15.93 -4.02 20.46
N GLN A 599 -15.78 -4.32 21.75
CA GLN A 599 -16.46 -3.60 22.83
C GLN A 599 -15.93 -2.17 22.97
N ILE A 600 -14.62 -1.98 22.79
CA ILE A 600 -13.97 -0.67 22.88
C ILE A 600 -14.30 0.21 21.67
N LEU A 601 -14.24 -0.34 20.46
CA LEU A 601 -14.68 0.35 19.23
C LEU A 601 -16.17 0.74 19.29
N LYS A 602 -17.01 -0.05 19.97
CA LYS A 602 -18.41 0.30 20.25
C LYS A 602 -18.59 1.36 21.36
N SER A 603 -17.57 1.58 22.19
CA SER A 603 -17.66 2.45 23.38
C SER A 603 -17.24 3.91 23.14
N GLY A 604 -16.57 4.22 22.03
CA GLY A 604 -16.46 5.58 21.53
C GLY A 604 -17.81 6.03 20.95
N LYS A 605 -18.62 6.80 21.71
CA LYS A 605 -19.96 7.30 21.30
C LYS A 605 -19.97 7.73 19.82
N THR A 606 -20.84 7.25 18.92
CA THR A 606 -22.32 7.12 18.94
C THR A 606 -22.76 6.12 17.84
N PRO A 607 -23.88 5.37 17.99
CA PRO A 607 -25.12 5.77 17.29
C PRO A 607 -26.43 5.35 18.00
N ARG A 608 -27.52 6.10 17.78
CA ARG A 608 -28.88 5.53 17.90
C ARG A 608 -29.77 5.92 16.72
N LYS A 609 -29.87 5.00 15.77
CA LYS A 609 -30.99 4.76 14.85
C LYS A 609 -31.25 3.25 14.97
N THR A 610 -32.44 2.70 15.16
CA THR A 610 -33.82 3.06 14.79
C THR A 610 -34.80 2.18 15.58
N ALA A 611 -36.05 2.60 15.79
CA ALA A 611 -37.21 1.69 15.70
C ALA A 611 -38.53 2.47 15.58
N LYS A 612 -39.43 1.93 14.74
CA LYS A 612 -40.81 2.37 14.47
C LYS A 612 -41.60 2.74 15.74
N ALA A 613 -42.41 3.79 15.61
CA ALA A 613 -43.38 4.22 16.60
C ALA A 613 -44.58 3.26 16.71
N PRO A 614 -45.23 3.17 17.88
CA PRO A 614 -46.67 3.05 18.00
C PRO A 614 -47.32 4.43 18.29
N THR A 615 -48.53 4.57 17.77
CA THR A 615 -49.45 5.72 17.74
C THR A 615 -49.55 6.54 19.04
N PRO A 616 -49.63 7.88 18.98
CA PRO A 616 -50.11 8.67 20.12
C PRO A 616 -51.64 8.80 20.09
N ALA A 617 -52.30 8.58 21.23
CA ALA A 617 -53.61 9.17 21.49
C ALA A 617 -53.42 10.66 21.90
N PRO A 618 -54.33 11.57 21.53
CA PRO A 618 -53.99 12.96 21.30
C PRO A 618 -54.06 13.79 22.59
N LYS A 619 -53.10 14.71 22.79
CA LYS A 619 -53.33 15.95 23.55
C LYS A 619 -52.62 17.14 22.90
N LYS A 620 -53.43 18.16 22.65
CA LYS A 620 -53.14 19.46 22.04
C LYS A 620 -52.24 20.29 22.96
N ALA A 621 -51.21 20.95 22.41
CA ALA A 621 -50.51 22.03 23.10
C ALA A 621 -50.16 23.15 22.11
N THR A 622 -50.67 24.34 22.41
CA THR A 622 -50.45 25.59 21.69
C THR A 622 -49.21 26.28 22.22
N TYR A 623 -48.35 26.83 21.36
CA TYR A 623 -47.22 27.65 21.78
C TYR A 623 -47.27 29.05 21.13
N LYS A 624 -47.14 30.08 21.97
CA LYS A 624 -47.04 31.48 21.58
C LYS A 624 -45.61 31.81 21.16
N VAL A 625 -45.47 32.43 19.99
CA VAL A 625 -44.22 33.08 19.57
C VAL A 625 -44.11 34.44 20.25
N LYS A 626 -42.95 34.74 20.84
CA LYS A 626 -42.55 36.12 21.16
C LYS A 626 -41.26 36.44 20.41
N ALA A 627 -41.34 37.43 19.53
CA ALA A 627 -40.17 38.06 18.93
C ALA A 627 -39.30 38.69 20.01
N ARG A 628 -37.98 38.68 19.82
CA ARG A 628 -37.09 39.64 20.48
C ARG A 628 -36.51 40.57 19.42
N ARG A 629 -36.50 41.84 19.84
CA ARG A 629 -36.18 43.06 19.11
C ARG A 629 -34.78 43.06 18.52
#